data_AF-I3Z5T7-F1
#
_entry.id   AF-I3Z5T7-F1
#
_cell.length_a   1.000
_cell.length_b   1.000
_cell.length_c   1.000
_cell.angle_alpha   90.00
_cell.angle_beta   90.00
_cell.angle_gamma   90.00
#
_symmetry.space_group_name_H-M   'P 1'
#
loop_
_entity.id
_entity.type
_entity.pdbx_description
1 polymer ?
#
loop_
_entity_poly.entity_id
_entity_poly.type
_entity_poly.pdbx_seq_one_letter_code
_entity_poly.pdbx_strand_id
1 'polypeptide(L)'
;MIREIKMPKKIFHSAFILLSLWMISCDGNRVFESYSGFETQQWNIIDTVTFEIPEIKSHSHTLISIKFNTDYGYRNLYVKYILSDSLGNQIESQLVNIPLFDSQGGKPLGDGFGSTFTKIDTLPILSKEAYSRVQFVQYMRVEELDGLEALGIKQVKE
;
A
#
# COMPACT_ATOMS: atom_id res chain seq x y z
N MET A 1 -46.50 28.23 42.03
CA MET A 1 -45.54 27.11 42.12
C MET A 1 -45.95 26.18 40.98
N ILE A 2 -45.28 26.04 39.83
CA ILE A 2 -43.88 26.13 39.38
C ILE A 2 -43.92 26.77 37.98
N ARG A 3 -43.00 27.70 37.64
CA ARG A 3 -42.89 28.24 36.27
C ARG A 3 -42.07 27.27 35.42
N GLU A 4 -42.72 26.63 34.45
CA GLU A 4 -42.08 25.87 33.38
C GLU A 4 -41.19 26.82 32.55
N ILE A 5 -39.86 26.66 32.67
CA ILE A 5 -38.89 27.37 31.84
C ILE A 5 -38.86 26.70 30.48
N LYS A 6 -39.61 27.26 29.53
CA LYS A 6 -39.62 26.83 28.13
C LYS A 6 -38.32 27.26 27.47
N MET A 7 -37.31 26.38 27.45
CA MET A 7 -36.07 26.66 26.72
C MET A 7 -36.36 26.79 25.22
N PRO A 8 -35.86 27.85 24.54
CA PRO A 8 -36.13 28.05 23.13
C PRO A 8 -35.40 26.98 22.30
N LYS A 9 -36.16 26.15 21.56
CA LYS A 9 -35.66 25.14 20.61
C LYS A 9 -34.63 25.67 19.60
N LYS A 10 -34.54 26.99 19.41
CA LYS A 10 -33.61 27.67 18.50
C LYS A 10 -32.15 27.59 18.94
N ILE A 11 -31.86 27.49 20.25
CA ILE A 11 -30.48 27.42 20.76
C ILE A 11 -29.87 26.03 20.52
N PHE A 12 -30.68 24.98 20.58
CA PHE A 12 -30.21 23.59 20.38
C PHE A 12 -29.78 23.29 18.93
N HIS A 13 -30.45 23.90 17.94
CA HIS A 13 -30.10 23.75 16.53
C HIS A 13 -28.78 24.47 16.17
N SER A 14 -28.47 25.58 16.84
CA SER A 14 -27.24 26.35 16.62
C SER A 14 -25.99 25.64 17.15
N ALA A 15 -26.11 24.85 18.23
CA ALA A 15 -25.02 24.05 18.76
C ALA A 15 -24.67 22.86 17.86
N PHE A 16 -25.66 22.25 17.20
CA PHE A 16 -25.46 21.13 16.28
C PHE A 16 -24.73 21.55 14.99
N ILE A 17 -24.99 22.77 14.51
CA ILE A 17 -24.31 23.35 13.34
C ILE A 17 -22.85 23.74 13.68
N LEU A 18 -22.58 24.13 14.93
CA LEU A 18 -21.22 24.47 15.36
C LEU A 18 -20.35 23.22 15.55
N LEU A 19 -20.96 22.09 15.95
CA LEU A 19 -20.27 20.81 16.12
C LEU A 19 -19.93 20.12 14.78
N SER A 20 -20.71 20.35 13.72
CA SER A 20 -20.44 19.77 12.39
C SER A 20 -19.24 20.42 11.68
N LEU A 21 -18.86 21.65 12.06
CA LEU A 21 -17.71 22.37 11.49
C LEU A 21 -16.35 21.83 11.99
N TRP A 22 -16.32 21.03 13.04
CA TRP A 22 -15.07 20.46 13.60
C TRP A 22 -14.63 19.17 12.91
N MET A 23 -15.42 18.62 11.98
CA MET A 23 -15.12 17.36 11.31
C MET A 23 -14.36 17.53 9.98
N ILE A 24 -13.90 18.73 9.64
CA ILE A 24 -13.06 18.97 8.45
C ILE A 24 -11.59 18.79 8.84
N SER A 25 -11.19 17.56 9.14
CA SER A 25 -9.78 17.17 9.08
C SER A 25 -9.54 16.54 7.71
N CYS A 26 -9.15 17.37 6.74
CA CYS A 26 -8.66 16.89 5.46
C CYS A 26 -7.14 16.78 5.60
N ASP A 27 -6.64 15.57 5.80
CA ASP A 27 -5.22 15.31 6.00
C ASP A 27 -4.44 15.80 4.76
N GLY A 28 -3.70 16.89 4.93
CA GLY A 28 -2.90 17.53 3.88
C GLY A 28 -1.66 16.72 3.47
N ASN A 29 -1.38 15.61 4.15
CA ASN A 29 -0.32 14.69 3.77
C ASN A 29 -0.82 13.69 2.74
N ARG A 30 -0.94 14.15 1.49
CA ARG A 30 -1.21 13.28 0.35
C ARG A 30 -0.01 12.35 0.10
N VAL A 31 -0.07 11.18 0.75
CA VAL A 31 0.71 9.96 0.52
C VAL A 31 0.18 9.34 -0.78
N PHE A 32 1.07 9.03 -1.71
CA PHE A 32 0.67 8.30 -2.92
C PHE A 32 0.55 6.82 -2.56
N GLU A 33 -0.55 6.19 -2.96
CA GLU A 33 -0.81 4.78 -2.71
C GLU A 33 -1.59 4.22 -3.91
N SER A 34 -1.14 3.09 -4.44
CA SER A 34 -1.77 2.43 -5.59
C SER A 34 -1.63 0.91 -5.48
N TYR A 35 -2.62 0.18 -5.99
CA TYR A 35 -2.70 -1.28 -5.90
C TYR A 35 -3.07 -1.88 -7.25
N SER A 36 -2.50 -3.04 -7.55
CA SER A 36 -2.85 -3.91 -8.66
C SER A 36 -3.28 -5.26 -8.08
N GLY A 37 -4.54 -5.62 -8.31
CA GLY A 37 -5.10 -6.90 -7.88
C GLY A 37 -4.80 -8.00 -8.89
N PHE A 38 -4.64 -9.23 -8.38
CA PHE A 38 -4.54 -10.43 -9.20
C PHE A 38 -5.92 -11.12 -9.25
N GLU A 39 -6.61 -11.08 -10.39
CA GLU A 39 -7.99 -11.56 -10.51
C GLU A 39 -8.15 -13.03 -10.11
N THR A 40 -7.21 -13.88 -10.49
CA THR A 40 -7.18 -15.32 -10.15
C THR A 40 -6.45 -15.61 -8.85
N GLN A 41 -6.00 -14.58 -8.12
CA GLN A 41 -5.11 -14.70 -6.96
C GLN A 41 -3.76 -15.38 -7.29
N GLN A 42 -3.32 -15.21 -8.53
CA GLN A 42 -2.08 -15.78 -9.06
C GLN A 42 -1.28 -14.69 -9.75
N TRP A 43 0.04 -14.74 -9.62
CA TRP A 43 0.94 -13.89 -10.38
C TRP A 43 1.76 -14.72 -11.38
N ASN A 44 1.46 -14.58 -12.67
CA ASN A 44 2.20 -15.30 -13.71
C ASN A 44 3.62 -14.74 -13.89
N ILE A 45 4.57 -15.61 -14.21
CA ILE A 45 5.99 -15.26 -14.42
C ILE A 45 6.21 -14.27 -15.56
N ILE A 46 5.31 -14.23 -16.54
CA ILE A 46 5.37 -13.30 -17.67
C ILE A 46 4.72 -11.95 -17.34
N ASP A 47 3.93 -11.86 -16.28
CA ASP A 47 3.16 -10.68 -15.94
C ASP A 47 4.02 -9.64 -15.22
N THR A 48 3.94 -8.40 -15.69
CA THR A 48 4.62 -7.25 -15.09
C THR A 48 3.60 -6.32 -14.45
N VAL A 49 3.69 -6.15 -13.12
CA VAL A 49 2.88 -5.16 -12.41
C VAL A 49 3.56 -3.80 -12.54
N THR A 50 2.84 -2.81 -13.08
CA THR A 50 3.39 -1.48 -13.37
C THR A 50 2.63 -0.40 -12.62
N PHE A 51 3.37 0.51 -11.98
CA PHE A 51 2.82 1.72 -11.38
C PHE A 51 3.49 2.95 -11.97
N GLU A 52 2.65 3.88 -12.42
CA GLU A 52 3.08 5.23 -12.72
C GLU A 52 3.08 6.05 -11.42
N ILE A 53 4.18 6.73 -11.19
CA ILE A 53 4.47 7.43 -9.94
C ILE A 53 4.27 8.92 -10.21
N PRO A 54 3.34 9.58 -9.51
CA PRO A 54 3.26 11.03 -9.57
C PRO A 54 4.55 11.60 -8.99
N GLU A 55 5.00 12.74 -9.55
CA GLU A 55 6.22 13.46 -9.20
C GLU A 55 6.72 13.18 -7.76
N ILE A 56 7.91 12.58 -7.67
CA ILE A 56 8.50 12.19 -6.40
C ILE A 56 8.75 13.43 -5.55
N LYS A 57 8.08 13.51 -4.40
CA LYS A 57 8.37 14.55 -3.41
C LYS A 57 9.74 14.28 -2.80
N SER A 58 10.54 15.34 -2.66
CA SER A 58 11.82 15.29 -1.94
C SER A 58 11.63 14.71 -0.53
N HIS A 59 12.57 13.88 -0.07
CA HIS A 59 12.53 13.17 1.23
C HIS A 59 11.34 12.21 1.37
N SER A 60 11.13 11.34 0.39
CA SER A 60 10.12 10.27 0.47
C SER A 60 10.74 8.89 0.40
N HIS A 61 10.13 7.94 1.13
CA HIS A 61 10.43 6.53 1.04
C HIS A 61 9.35 5.81 0.25
N THR A 62 9.78 4.85 -0.56
CA THR A 62 8.88 4.00 -1.32
C THR A 62 8.75 2.66 -0.63
N LEU A 63 7.52 2.25 -0.41
CA LEU A 63 7.16 0.99 0.23
C LEU A 63 6.45 0.11 -0.80
N ILE A 64 6.67 -1.18 -0.69
CA ILE A 64 5.91 -2.22 -1.38
C ILE A 64 4.90 -2.82 -0.40
N SER A 65 3.68 -3.04 -0.87
CA SER A 65 2.61 -3.70 -0.13
C SER A 65 2.25 -5.00 -0.83
N ILE A 66 2.28 -6.12 -0.11
CA ILE A 66 1.93 -7.43 -0.63
C ILE A 66 0.71 -7.93 0.12
N LYS A 67 -0.40 -8.13 -0.58
CA LYS A 67 -1.60 -8.78 -0.06
C LYS A 67 -1.59 -10.23 -0.50
N PHE A 68 -1.64 -11.14 0.46
CA PHE A 68 -1.51 -12.58 0.24
C PHE A 68 -2.44 -13.34 1.17
N ASN A 69 -2.69 -14.61 0.83
CA ASN A 69 -3.52 -15.50 1.63
C ASN A 69 -2.78 -16.78 2.04
N THR A 70 -3.49 -17.65 2.74
CA THR A 70 -2.94 -18.92 3.25
C THR A 70 -2.59 -19.95 2.17
N ASP A 71 -3.02 -19.75 0.93
CA ASP A 71 -2.68 -20.62 -0.20
C ASP A 71 -1.27 -20.31 -0.74
N TYR A 72 -0.67 -19.17 -0.35
CA TYR A 72 0.72 -18.85 -0.71
C TYR A 72 1.69 -19.84 -0.06
N GLY A 73 2.28 -20.71 -0.88
CA GLY A 73 3.06 -21.87 -0.42
C GLY A 73 4.51 -21.62 -0.01
N TYR A 74 4.99 -20.37 0.01
CA TYR A 74 6.40 -20.05 0.26
C TYR A 74 6.58 -19.19 1.51
N ARG A 75 7.77 -19.25 2.12
CA ARG A 75 8.08 -18.39 3.27
C ARG A 75 8.35 -16.94 2.85
N ASN A 76 9.07 -16.79 1.75
CA ASN A 76 9.52 -15.50 1.22
C ASN A 76 8.92 -15.28 -0.17
N LEU A 77 8.78 -14.02 -0.54
CA LEU A 77 8.51 -13.57 -1.89
C LEU A 77 9.74 -12.88 -2.46
N TYR A 78 10.24 -13.38 -3.58
CA TYR A 78 11.34 -12.78 -4.34
C TYR A 78 10.75 -11.98 -5.49
N VAL A 79 10.95 -10.66 -5.46
CA VAL A 79 10.44 -9.72 -6.47
C VAL A 79 11.61 -8.96 -7.05
N LYS A 80 11.66 -8.81 -8.37
CA LYS A 80 12.55 -7.85 -9.00
C LYS A 80 11.78 -6.56 -9.27
N TYR A 81 12.27 -5.44 -8.77
CA TYR A 81 11.76 -4.13 -9.17
C TYR A 81 12.65 -3.50 -10.24
N ILE A 82 12.04 -2.66 -11.07
CA ILE A 82 12.70 -1.90 -12.13
C ILE A 82 12.19 -0.46 -12.04
N LEU A 83 13.11 0.50 -11.92
CA LEU A 83 12.83 1.92 -11.95
C LEU A 83 13.12 2.48 -13.34
N SER A 84 12.26 3.35 -13.83
CA SER A 84 12.48 4.06 -15.09
C SER A 84 12.12 5.53 -15.01
N ASP A 85 12.83 6.35 -15.79
CA ASP A 85 12.52 7.76 -15.98
C ASP A 85 11.28 7.96 -16.87
N SER A 86 10.90 9.23 -17.07
CA SER A 86 9.76 9.61 -17.90
C SER A 86 9.95 9.34 -19.40
N LEU A 87 11.18 9.10 -19.83
CA LEU A 87 11.52 8.71 -21.21
C LEU A 87 11.55 7.19 -21.38
N GLY A 88 11.42 6.43 -20.28
CA GLY A 88 11.46 4.97 -20.26
C GLY A 88 12.87 4.38 -20.14
N ASN A 89 13.89 5.18 -19.83
CA ASN A 89 15.23 4.66 -19.56
C ASN A 89 15.24 3.99 -18.19
N GLN A 90 15.83 2.79 -18.11
CA GLN A 90 16.00 2.10 -16.85
C GLN A 90 17.06 2.80 -16.00
N ILE A 91 16.68 3.20 -14.79
CA ILE A 91 17.56 3.83 -13.79
C ILE A 91 18.20 2.75 -12.92
N GLU A 92 17.39 1.82 -12.41
CA GLU A 92 17.83 0.82 -11.44
C GLU A 92 16.99 -0.45 -11.59
N SER A 93 17.60 -1.60 -11.29
CA SER A 93 16.86 -2.84 -11.07
C SER A 93 17.52 -3.67 -9.97
N GLN A 94 16.73 -4.11 -8.99
CA GLN A 94 17.21 -4.93 -7.87
C GLN A 94 16.25 -6.08 -7.58
N LEU A 95 16.81 -7.18 -7.09
CA LEU A 95 16.05 -8.29 -6.52
C LEU A 95 15.86 -8.03 -5.03
N VAL A 96 14.61 -8.07 -4.57
CA VAL A 96 14.24 -7.94 -3.17
C VAL A 96 13.69 -9.25 -2.63
N ASN A 97 14.01 -9.54 -1.37
CA ASN A 97 13.49 -10.67 -0.62
C ASN A 97 12.54 -10.15 0.46
N ILE A 98 11.27 -10.52 0.36
CA ILE A 98 10.22 -10.06 1.26
C ILE A 98 9.71 -11.28 2.06
N PRO A 99 10.07 -11.42 3.34
CA PRO A 99 9.52 -12.47 4.18
C PRO A 99 8.02 -12.24 4.39
N LEU A 100 7.19 -13.22 4.00
CA LEU A 100 5.74 -13.20 4.22
C LEU A 100 5.34 -14.08 5.41
N PHE A 101 6.20 -15.04 5.78
CA PHE A 101 5.98 -15.92 6.93
C PHE A 101 7.21 -15.95 7.84
N ASP A 102 6.97 -16.09 9.14
CA ASP A 102 8.03 -16.23 10.14
C ASP A 102 8.82 -17.55 9.95
N SER A 103 10.12 -17.53 10.28
CA SER A 103 11.03 -18.67 10.04
C SER A 103 10.86 -19.86 10.98
N GLN A 104 10.17 -19.70 12.10
CA GLN A 104 10.05 -20.69 13.17
C GLN A 104 8.69 -21.38 13.12
N GLY A 105 7.61 -20.61 13.14
CA GLY A 105 6.24 -21.09 13.26
C GLY A 105 5.42 -21.01 11.97
N GLY A 106 5.94 -20.38 10.91
CA GLY A 106 5.19 -20.16 9.68
C GLY A 106 3.95 -19.29 9.89
N LYS A 107 3.95 -18.42 10.91
CA LYS A 107 2.92 -17.41 11.10
C LYS A 107 3.04 -16.36 9.99
N PRO A 108 1.94 -15.96 9.35
CA PRO A 108 1.95 -14.88 8.38
C PRO A 108 2.39 -13.57 9.04
N LEU A 109 3.20 -12.80 8.30
CA LEU A 109 3.72 -11.50 8.69
C LEU A 109 2.86 -10.39 8.06
N GLY A 110 2.64 -9.32 8.81
CA GLY A 110 1.77 -8.21 8.39
C GLY A 110 0.42 -8.23 9.09
N ASP A 111 -0.45 -7.31 8.68
CA ASP A 111 -1.78 -7.12 9.27
C ASP A 111 -2.83 -7.82 8.42
N GLY A 112 -3.80 -8.48 9.05
CA GLY A 112 -4.77 -9.30 8.34
C GLY A 112 -5.89 -9.83 9.21
N PHE A 113 -6.90 -10.40 8.56
CA PHE A 113 -8.01 -11.07 9.22
C PHE A 113 -8.40 -12.33 8.44
N GLY A 114 -8.69 -13.42 9.17
CA GLY A 114 -9.02 -14.71 8.57
C GLY A 114 -7.81 -15.29 7.82
N SER A 115 -8.00 -15.56 6.53
CA SER A 115 -6.99 -16.15 5.65
C SER A 115 -6.17 -15.13 4.86
N THR A 116 -6.41 -13.83 5.02
CA THR A 116 -5.79 -12.78 4.19
C THR A 116 -4.95 -11.83 5.04
N PHE A 117 -3.76 -11.51 4.54
CA PHE A 117 -2.74 -10.69 5.21
C PHE A 117 -2.14 -9.67 4.24
N THR A 118 -1.71 -8.53 4.78
CA THR A 118 -1.02 -7.47 4.05
C THR A 118 0.30 -7.16 4.72
N LYS A 119 1.39 -7.41 4.02
CA LYS A 119 2.75 -7.09 4.45
C LYS A 119 3.24 -5.84 3.71
N ILE A 120 3.60 -4.81 4.47
CA ILE A 120 4.27 -3.62 3.93
C ILE A 120 5.76 -3.73 4.27
N ASP A 121 6.61 -3.40 3.30
CA ASP A 121 8.07 -3.33 3.46
C ASP A 121 8.66 -2.17 2.67
N THR A 122 9.86 -1.74 3.05
CA THR A 122 10.57 -0.64 2.37
C THR A 122 11.28 -1.17 1.14
N LEU A 123 11.12 -0.50 -0.02
CA LEU A 123 11.95 -0.79 -1.18
C LEU A 123 13.35 -0.18 -0.98
N PRO A 124 14.42 -0.98 -1.07
CA PRO A 124 15.79 -0.50 -0.91
C PRO A 124 16.26 0.14 -2.22
N ILE A 125 15.69 1.29 -2.56
CA ILE A 125 16.08 2.10 -3.72
C ILE A 125 17.45 2.72 -3.44
N LEU A 126 18.43 2.45 -4.30
CA LEU A 126 19.80 2.93 -4.14
C LEU A 126 20.02 4.26 -4.88
N SER A 127 19.39 4.41 -6.04
CA SER A 127 19.48 5.61 -6.86
C SER A 127 18.80 6.81 -6.21
N LYS A 128 19.40 7.98 -6.40
CA LYS A 128 18.82 9.27 -6.00
C LYS A 128 18.14 9.99 -7.18
N GLU A 129 18.15 9.38 -8.35
CA GLU A 129 17.53 9.92 -9.55
C GLU A 129 16.00 9.85 -9.43
N ALA A 130 15.31 10.84 -10.01
CA ALA A 130 13.86 10.82 -10.06
C ALA A 130 13.39 9.76 -11.06
N TYR A 131 12.46 8.91 -10.64
CA TYR A 131 11.80 7.92 -11.50
C TYR A 131 10.30 8.26 -11.62
N SER A 132 9.70 7.90 -12.75
CA SER A 132 8.25 8.08 -12.96
C SER A 132 7.51 6.76 -13.03
N ARG A 133 8.22 5.63 -13.12
CA ARG A 133 7.62 4.30 -13.22
C ARG A 133 8.36 3.30 -12.34
N VAL A 134 7.59 2.45 -11.67
CA VAL A 134 8.09 1.27 -10.98
C VAL A 134 7.39 0.05 -11.54
N GLN A 135 8.17 -0.92 -11.99
CA GLN A 135 7.69 -2.21 -12.45
C GLN A 135 8.15 -3.30 -11.52
N PHE A 136 7.30 -4.31 -11.32
CA PHE A 136 7.59 -5.48 -10.53
C PHE A 136 7.35 -6.73 -11.37
N VAL A 137 8.26 -7.70 -11.22
CA VAL A 137 8.11 -9.05 -11.78
C VAL A 137 8.42 -10.06 -10.68
N GLN A 138 7.66 -11.15 -10.64
CA GLN A 138 7.96 -12.25 -9.71
C GLN A 138 9.23 -12.98 -10.15
N TYR A 139 10.06 -13.34 -9.17
CA TYR A 139 11.33 -14.03 -9.39
C TYR A 139 11.38 -15.36 -8.63
N MET A 140 10.22 -16.01 -8.49
CA MET A 140 10.04 -17.25 -7.72
C MET A 140 10.38 -18.52 -8.50
N ARG A 141 10.60 -18.42 -9.81
CA ARG A 141 10.89 -19.56 -10.73
C ARG A 141 9.75 -20.57 -10.84
N VAL A 142 8.52 -20.08 -10.73
CA VAL A 142 7.29 -20.84 -10.99
C VAL A 142 6.45 -20.08 -12.00
N GLU A 143 5.74 -20.80 -12.87
CA GLU A 143 4.92 -20.19 -13.92
C GLU A 143 3.78 -19.35 -13.33
N GLU A 144 3.06 -19.91 -12.35
CA GLU A 144 2.01 -19.24 -11.62
C GLU A 144 2.33 -19.26 -10.14
N LEU A 145 2.27 -18.09 -9.51
CA LEU A 145 2.51 -17.93 -8.09
C LEU A 145 1.18 -17.73 -7.37
N ASP A 146 0.65 -18.80 -6.79
CA ASP A 146 -0.65 -18.83 -6.11
C ASP A 146 -0.65 -18.06 -4.79
N GLY A 147 -1.84 -17.65 -4.36
CA GLY A 147 -2.09 -17.06 -3.04
C GLY A 147 -1.69 -15.60 -2.90
N LEU A 148 -1.41 -14.91 -4.02
CA LEU A 148 -1.20 -13.46 -4.04
C LEU A 148 -2.48 -12.77 -4.50
N GLU A 149 -3.00 -11.88 -3.68
CA GLU A 149 -4.25 -11.16 -3.98
C GLU A 149 -4.00 -9.80 -4.61
N ALA A 150 -2.95 -9.09 -4.18
CA ALA A 150 -2.59 -7.79 -4.74
C ALA A 150 -1.14 -7.42 -4.44
N LEU A 151 -0.57 -6.60 -5.32
CA LEU A 151 0.67 -5.87 -5.09
C LEU A 151 0.36 -4.38 -5.09
N GLY A 152 0.97 -3.63 -4.17
CA GLY A 152 0.81 -2.19 -4.07
C GLY A 152 2.12 -1.46 -3.88
N ILE A 153 2.07 -0.17 -4.15
CA ILE A 153 3.16 0.77 -3.92
C ILE A 153 2.64 1.94 -3.09
N LYS A 154 3.48 2.42 -2.18
CA LYS A 154 3.16 3.55 -1.31
C LYS A 154 4.36 4.48 -1.18
N GLN A 155 4.16 5.79 -1.33
CA GLN A 155 5.18 6.79 -1.04
C GLN A 155 4.82 7.56 0.21
N VAL A 156 5.64 7.39 1.25
CA VAL A 156 5.52 8.10 2.52
C VAL A 156 6.59 9.19 2.60
N LYS A 157 6.24 10.33 3.19
CA LYS A 157 7.26 11.33 3.56
C LYS A 157 8.04 10.82 4.77
N GLU A 158 9.32 11.18 4.82
CA GLU A 158 10.16 11.04 6.00
C GLU A 158 9.61 11.83 7.20
#